data_AF-A0A2I0D923-F1
#
_entry.id   AF-A0A2I0D923-F1
#
_cell.length_a   1.000
_cell.length_b   1.000
_cell.length_c   1.000
_cell.angle_alpha   90.00
_cell.angle_beta   90.00
_cell.angle_gamma   90.00
#
_symmetry.space_group_name_H-M   'P 1'
#
loop_
_entity.id
_entity.type
_entity.pdbx_description
1 polymer ?
#
loop_
_entity_poly.entity_id
_entity_poly.type
_entity_poly.pdbx_seq_one_letter_code
_entity_poly.pdbx_strand_id
1 'polypeptide(L)' 'NEEFVHMVCENNVKNTIDQIRINSPILKEMEANGEIKIVGSVYDMDKGKVVWLE' A
#
# COMPACT_ATOMS: atom_id res chain seq x y z
N ASN A 1 2.54 12.93 18.43
CA ASN A 1 1.53 12.98 17.36
C ASN A 1 1.99 12.37 16.06
N GLU A 2 3.25 12.51 15.66
CA GLU A 2 3.74 12.00 14.36
C GLU A 2 3.68 10.48 14.23
N GLU A 3 3.98 9.72 15.29
CA GLU A 3 3.87 8.25 15.31
C GLU A 3 2.44 7.76 14.99
N PHE A 4 1.43 8.47 15.50
CA PHE A 4 0.04 8.12 15.24
C PHE A 4 -0.37 8.44 13.81
N VAL A 5 0.10 9.57 13.26
CA VAL A 5 -0.12 9.91 11.85
C VAL A 5 0.55 8.90 10.94
N HIS A 6 1.77 8.46 11.26
CA HIS A 6 2.48 7.43 10.49
C HIS A 6 1.69 6.10 10.49
N MET A 7 1.30 5.62 11.68
CA MET A 7 0.54 4.38 11.81
C MET A 7 -0.81 4.42 11.06
N VAL A 8 -1.52 5.55 11.11
CA VAL A 8 -2.79 5.72 10.40
C VAL A 8 -2.56 5.80 8.88
N CYS A 9 -1.48 6.44 8.43
CA CYS A 9 -1.06 6.44 7.03
C CYS A 9 -0.75 5.03 6.53
N GLU A 10 0.04 4.25 7.27
CA GLU A 10 0.37 2.86 6.93
C GLU A 10 -0.89 2.00 6.83
N ASN A 11 -1.78 2.13 7.81
CA ASN A 11 -3.03 1.38 7.83
C ASN A 11 -3.96 1.77 6.66
N ASN A 12 -4.02 3.06 6.30
CA ASN A 12 -4.79 3.53 5.14
C ASN A 12 -4.20 2.99 3.82
N VAL A 13 -2.88 2.95 3.68
CA VAL A 13 -2.23 2.38 2.49
C VAL A 13 -2.55 0.89 2.38
N LYS A 14 -2.40 0.11 3.46
CA LYS A 14 -2.75 -1.30 3.48
C LYS A 14 -4.23 -1.54 3.14
N ASN A 15 -5.13 -0.77 3.76
CA ASN A 15 -6.56 -0.90 3.53
C ASN A 15 -6.96 -0.53 2.09
N THR A 16 -6.30 0.46 1.49
CA THR A 16 -6.53 0.85 0.09
C THR A 16 -6.08 -0.24 -0.87
N ILE A 17 -4.92 -0.87 -0.63
CA ILE A 17 -4.41 -2.00 -1.42
C ILE A 17 -5.38 -3.17 -1.35
N ASP A 18 -5.86 -3.50 -0.15
CA ASP A 18 -6.81 -4.58 0.06
C ASP A 18 -8.14 -4.30 -0.66
N GLN A 19 -8.65 -3.07 -0.57
CA GLN A 19 -9.83 -2.64 -1.31
C GLN A 19 -9.64 -2.71 -2.83
N ILE A 20 -8.45 -2.38 -3.36
CA ILE A 20 -8.18 -2.52 -4.80
C ILE A 20 -8.26 -4.00 -5.20
N ARG A 21 -7.69 -4.91 -4.40
CA ARG A 21 -7.77 -6.36 -4.62
C ARG A 21 -9.20 -6.90 -4.54
N ILE A 22 -10.02 -6.37 -3.64
CA ILE A 22 -11.42 -6.78 -3.47
C ILE A 22 -12.30 -6.23 -4.60
N ASN A 23 -12.16 -4.95 -4.93
CA ASN A 23 -13.01 -4.30 -5.93
C ASN A 23 -12.64 -4.67 -7.37
N SER A 24 -11.41 -5.10 -7.62
CA SER A 24 -10.94 -5.51 -8.95
C SER A 24 -10.47 -6.96 -8.96
N PRO A 25 -11.37 -7.92 -9.26
CA PRO A 25 -11.00 -9.32 -9.39
C PRO A 25 -9.95 -9.55 -10.49
N ILE A 26 -9.95 -8.73 -11.54
CA ILE A 26 -8.95 -8.77 -12.63
C ILE A 26 -7.54 -8.51 -12.10
N LEU A 27 -7.35 -7.47 -11.27
CA LEU A 27 -6.04 -7.16 -10.69
C LEU A 27 -5.57 -8.25 -9.74
N LYS A 28 -6.49 -8.85 -8.97
CA LYS A 28 -6.19 -10.00 -8.11
C LYS A 28 -5.75 -11.22 -8.92
N GLU A 29 -6.41 -11.48 -10.05
CA GLU A 29 -6.08 -12.59 -10.94
C GLU A 29 -4.72 -12.36 -11.61
N MET A 30 -4.44 -11.14 -12.08
CA MET A 30 -3.13 -10.76 -12.62
C MET A 30 -2.02 -10.80 -11.55
N GLU A 31 -2.32 -10.47 -10.30
CA GLU A 31 -1.38 -10.60 -9.18
C GLU A 31 -1.10 -12.06 -8.85
N ALA A 32 -2.13 -12.92 -8.85
CA ALA A 32 -2.00 -14.35 -8.64
C ALA A 32 -1.25 -15.06 -9.79
N ASN A 33 -1.42 -14.57 -11.02
CA ASN A 33 -0.66 -15.02 -12.19
C ASN A 33 0.78 -14.48 -12.22
N GLY A 34 1.14 -13.55 -11.32
CA GLY A 34 2.48 -12.95 -11.26
C GLY A 34 2.76 -11.91 -12.34
N GLU A 35 1.73 -11.43 -13.04
CA GLU A 35 1.86 -10.39 -14.08
C GLU A 35 2.07 -8.99 -13.46
N ILE A 36 1.48 -8.74 -12.29
CA ILE A 36 1.60 -7.48 -11.54
C ILE A 36 1.80 -7.75 -10.04
N LYS A 37 2.43 -6.81 -9.32
CA LYS A 37 2.54 -6.86 -7.85
C LYS A 37 2.08 -5.53 -7.28
N ILE A 38 1.08 -5.55 -6.40
CA ILE A 38 0.63 -4.34 -5.71
C ILE A 38 1.44 -4.19 -4.42
N VAL A 39 2.26 -3.15 -4.35
CA VAL A 39 3.06 -2.80 -3.18
C VAL A 39 2.64 -1.44 -2.65
N GLY A 40 2.56 -1.33 -1.33
CA GLY A 40 2.30 -0.06 -0.65
C GLY A 40 3.58 0.70 -0.43
N SER A 41 3.54 2.02 -0.57
CA SER A 41 4.67 2.86 -0.23
C SER A 41 4.18 4.13 0.43
N VAL A 42 4.81 4.50 1.54
CA VAL A 42 4.57 5.78 2.22
C VAL A 42 5.74 6.70 1.92
N TYR A 43 5.42 7.91 1.46
CA TYR A 43 6.40 8.95 1.24
C TYR A 43 6.67 9.70 2.54
N ASP A 44 7.90 9.61 3.04
CA ASP A 44 8.34 10.31 4.23
C ASP A 44 8.92 11.67 3.82
N MET A 45 8.12 12.74 3.98
CA MET A 45 8.50 14.10 3.59
C MET A 45 9.70 14.64 4.38
N ASP A 46 9.92 14.14 5.60
CA ASP A 46 10.95 14.64 6.51
C ASP A 46 12.34 14.13 6.09
N LYS A 47 12.41 12.85 5.70
CA LYS A 47 13.66 12.22 5.25
C LYS A 47 13.85 12.24 3.74
N GLY A 48 12.83 12.64 2.97
CA GLY A 48 12.81 12.55 1.50
C GLY A 48 12.95 11.11 1.01
N LYS A 49 12.46 10.14 1.80
CA LYS A 49 12.61 8.71 1.52
C LYS A 49 11.26 8.05 1.36
N VAL A 50 11.19 7.14 0.40
CA VAL A 50 10.04 6.25 0.23
C VAL A 50 10.27 5.02 1.12
N VAL A 51 9.36 4.80 2.05
CA VAL A 51 9.31 3.56 2.84
C VAL A 51 8.32 2.63 2.16
N TRP A 52 8.83 1.51 1.65
CA TRP A 52 7.98 0.46 1.09
C TRP A 52 7.36 -0.32 2.24
N LEU A 53 6.04 -0.41 2.25
CA LEU A 53 5.27 -1.24 3.17
C LEU A 53 5.04 -2.59 2.50
N GLU A 54 5.73 -3.62 3.01
CA GLU A 54 5.52 -5.02 2.62
C GLU A 54 4.33 -5.64 3.38
#